data_AF-A0A2S8EZR6-F1
#
_entry.id   AF-A0A2S8EZR6-F1
#
_cell.length_a   1.000
_cell.length_b   1.000
_cell.length_c   1.000
_cell.angle_alpha   90.00
_cell.angle_beta   90.00
_cell.angle_gamma   90.00
#
_symmetry.space_group_name_H-M   'P 1'
#
loop_
_entity.id
_entity.type
_entity.pdbx_description
1 polymer ?
#
loop_
_entity_poly.entity_id
_entity_poly.type
_entity_poly.pdbx_seq_one_letter_code
_entity_poly.pdbx_strand_id
1 'polypeptide(L)'
;MKKSNNAYSLLEVVIATFLMGLAIIPAMNFMTSAIHTGQELETWNQMNLLAVSKLEQQLSIAAADFLEGSENGTFSDPGLEGIRYTATRSTSTASGGITDQLMVLTVTVWDDENGNSAIDSGEAQVSYATKLASMALYQDGT
;
A
#
# COMPACT_ATOMS: atom_id res chain seq x y z
N MET A 1 -17.90 21.04 -58.40
CA MET A 1 -17.29 20.99 -57.05
C MET A 1 -15.79 20.80 -57.20
N LYS A 2 -14.98 21.84 -57.03
CA LYS A 2 -13.51 21.76 -57.10
C LYS A 2 -12.99 21.85 -55.66
N LYS A 3 -12.36 20.78 -55.18
CA LYS A 3 -11.78 20.69 -53.83
C LYS A 3 -10.53 21.57 -53.80
N SER A 4 -10.52 22.62 -52.97
CA SER A 4 -9.32 23.44 -52.74
C SER A 4 -8.33 22.63 -51.90
N ASN A 5 -7.16 22.33 -52.47
CA ASN A 5 -6.02 21.84 -51.69
C ASN A 5 -5.33 23.07 -51.10
N ASN A 6 -5.59 23.34 -49.82
CA ASN A 6 -4.92 24.42 -49.10
C ASN A 6 -3.47 24.00 -48.84
N ALA A 7 -2.53 24.56 -49.59
CA ALA A 7 -1.11 24.46 -49.29
C ALA A 7 -0.80 25.42 -48.15
N TYR A 8 -0.35 24.90 -47.01
CA TYR A 8 0.04 25.71 -45.85
C TYR A 8 1.32 26.51 -46.13
N SER A 9 1.38 27.75 -45.64
CA SER A 9 2.58 28.57 -45.75
C SER A 9 3.71 28.02 -44.86
N LEU A 10 4.95 28.05 -45.35
CA LEU A 10 6.14 27.60 -44.60
C LEU A 10 6.26 28.33 -43.25
N LEU A 11 5.85 29.60 -43.19
CA LEU A 11 5.79 30.37 -41.95
C LEU A 11 4.77 29.80 -40.96
N GLU A 12 3.60 29.38 -41.43
CA GLU A 12 2.54 28.80 -40.59
C GLU A 12 2.97 27.45 -40.02
N VAL A 13 3.68 26.64 -40.82
CA VAL A 13 4.26 25.37 -40.35
C VAL A 13 5.34 25.61 -39.29
N VAL A 14 6.20 26.61 -39.46
CA VAL A 14 7.24 26.96 -38.47
C VAL A 14 6.62 27.49 -37.18
N ILE A 15 5.63 28.37 -37.27
CA ILE A 15 4.90 28.89 -36.09
C ILE A 15 4.16 27.75 -35.39
N ALA A 16 3.48 26.87 -36.12
CA ALA A 16 2.79 25.72 -35.55
C ALA A 16 3.77 24.77 -34.83
N THR A 17 4.94 24.51 -35.43
CA THR A 17 5.97 23.65 -34.81
C THR A 17 6.55 24.29 -33.56
N PHE A 18 6.77 25.60 -33.57
CA PHE A 18 7.23 26.35 -32.40
C PHE A 18 6.20 26.32 -31.27
N LEU A 19 4.92 26.57 -31.58
CA LEU A 19 3.83 26.50 -30.60
C LEU A 19 3.63 25.09 -30.05
N MET A 20 3.76 24.06 -30.89
CA MET A 20 3.74 22.66 -30.45
C MET A 20 4.92 22.37 -29.52
N GLY A 21 6.14 22.82 -29.86
CA GLY A 21 7.31 22.65 -29.01
C GLY A 21 7.13 23.26 -27.62
N LEU A 22 6.54 24.46 -27.54
CA LEU A 22 6.21 25.10 -26.26
C LEU A 22 5.14 24.35 -25.46
N ALA A 23 4.19 23.71 -26.13
CA ALA A 23 3.13 22.93 -25.46
C ALA A 23 3.59 21.52 -25.03
N ILE A 24 4.53 20.90 -25.75
CA ILE A 24 4.96 19.51 -25.49
C ILE A 24 5.77 19.41 -24.19
N ILE A 25 6.64 20.39 -23.89
CA ILE A 25 7.49 20.36 -22.68
C ILE A 25 6.67 20.24 -21.38
N PRO A 26 5.69 21.13 -21.09
CA PRO A 26 4.88 20.99 -19.88
C PRO A 26 4.02 19.73 -19.89
N ALA A 27 3.55 19.27 -21.06
CA ALA A 27 2.79 18.03 -21.17
C ALA A 27 3.64 16.80 -20.80
N MET A 28 4.91 16.74 -21.22
CA MET A 28 5.83 15.68 -20.83
C MET A 28 6.11 15.70 -19.33
N ASN A 29 6.34 16.87 -18.74
CA ASN A 29 6.56 16.99 -17.30
C ASN A 29 5.35 16.48 -16.50
N PHE A 30 4.14 16.83 -16.95
CA PHE A 30 2.90 16.33 -16.35
C PHE A 30 2.79 14.80 -16.45
N MET A 31 3.07 14.23 -17.63
CA MET A 31 3.04 12.77 -17.81
C MET A 31 4.04 12.03 -16.93
N THR A 32 5.28 12.53 -16.84
CA THR A 32 6.30 11.94 -15.96
C THR A 32 5.86 11.99 -14.49
N SER A 33 5.32 13.12 -14.05
CA SER A 33 4.78 13.25 -12.70
C SER A 33 3.61 12.28 -12.46
N ALA A 34 2.70 12.14 -13.43
CA ALA A 34 1.57 11.24 -13.32
C ALA A 34 1.99 9.76 -13.26
N ILE A 35 3.04 9.37 -13.99
CA ILE A 35 3.61 8.02 -13.92
C ILE A 35 4.22 7.76 -12.55
N HIS A 36 5.01 8.70 -12.02
CA HIS A 36 5.62 8.56 -10.71
C HIS A 36 4.57 8.40 -9.61
N THR A 37 3.56 9.28 -9.59
CA THR A 37 2.44 9.17 -8.65
C THR A 37 1.64 7.89 -8.86
N GLY A 38 1.51 7.41 -10.10
CA GLY A 38 0.86 6.14 -10.39
C GLY A 38 1.61 4.94 -9.79
N GLN A 39 2.95 4.95 -9.85
CA GLN A 39 3.79 3.91 -9.23
C GLN A 39 3.70 3.94 -7.70
N GLU A 40 3.76 5.13 -7.10
CA GLU A 40 3.58 5.29 -5.65
C GLU A 40 2.22 4.74 -5.20
N LEU A 41 1.14 5.11 -5.90
CA LEU A 41 -0.22 4.63 -5.58
C LEU A 41 -0.35 3.12 -5.71
N GLU A 42 0.32 2.52 -6.70
CA GLU A 42 0.36 1.07 -6.86
C GLU A 42 1.06 0.40 -5.67
N THR A 43 2.22 0.90 -5.24
CA THR A 43 2.91 0.40 -4.03
C THR A 43 2.00 0.52 -2.80
N TRP A 44 1.33 1.65 -2.61
CA TRP A 44 0.37 1.82 -1.51
C TRP A 44 -0.77 0.79 -1.57
N ASN A 45 -1.34 0.56 -2.75
CA ASN A 45 -2.40 -0.41 -2.94
C ASN A 45 -1.93 -1.83 -2.63
N GLN A 46 -0.74 -2.21 -3.10
CA GLN A 46 -0.14 -3.52 -2.81
C GLN A 46 0.08 -3.72 -1.32
N MET A 47 0.69 -2.75 -0.63
CA MET A 47 0.89 -2.81 0.82
C MET A 47 -0.44 -2.97 1.58
N ASN A 48 -1.50 -2.25 1.17
CA ASN A 48 -2.82 -2.40 1.79
C ASN A 48 -3.37 -3.82 1.64
N LEU A 49 -3.29 -4.41 0.44
CA LEU A 49 -3.77 -5.77 0.19
C LEU A 49 -2.97 -6.81 0.99
N LEU A 50 -1.65 -6.65 1.05
CA LEU A 50 -0.76 -7.53 1.82
C LEU A 50 -1.02 -7.43 3.32
N ALA A 51 -1.22 -6.21 3.83
CA ALA A 51 -1.53 -5.97 5.24
C ALA A 51 -2.86 -6.62 5.63
N VAL A 52 -3.89 -6.50 4.79
CA VAL A 52 -5.19 -7.17 5.01
C VAL A 52 -5.03 -8.68 4.96
N SER A 53 -4.32 -9.23 3.96
CA SER A 53 -4.08 -10.68 3.85
C SER A 53 -3.38 -11.25 5.10
N LYS A 54 -2.35 -10.55 5.60
CA LYS A 54 -1.67 -10.93 6.84
C LYS A 54 -2.55 -10.77 8.07
N LEU A 55 -3.40 -9.74 8.11
CA LEU A 55 -4.35 -9.55 9.21
C LEU A 55 -5.37 -10.68 9.25
N GLU A 56 -5.91 -11.11 8.11
CA GLU A 56 -6.81 -12.26 7.99
C GLU A 56 -6.12 -13.57 8.42
N GLN A 57 -4.85 -13.77 8.03
CA GLN A 57 -4.06 -14.91 8.46
C GLN A 57 -3.94 -14.96 9.99
N GLN A 58 -3.54 -13.85 10.62
CA GLN A 58 -3.42 -13.81 12.08
C GLN A 58 -4.78 -13.93 12.77
N LEU A 59 -5.83 -13.35 12.19
CA LEU A 59 -7.20 -13.47 12.71
C LEU A 59 -7.66 -14.92 12.71
N SER A 60 -7.37 -15.68 11.65
CA SER A 60 -7.71 -17.10 11.59
C SER A 60 -7.01 -17.90 12.68
N ILE A 61 -5.73 -17.62 12.96
CA ILE A 61 -4.98 -18.31 14.02
C ILE A 61 -5.53 -17.93 15.40
N ALA A 62 -5.77 -16.63 15.64
CA ALA A 62 -6.32 -16.16 16.90
C ALA A 62 -7.76 -16.63 17.14
N ALA A 63 -8.57 -16.76 16.10
CA ALA A 63 -9.94 -17.26 16.21
C ALA A 63 -10.02 -18.75 16.54
N ALA A 64 -9.04 -19.54 16.08
CA ALA A 64 -8.97 -20.97 16.38
C ALA A 64 -8.55 -21.25 17.83
N ASP A 65 -7.43 -20.64 18.26
CA ASP A 65 -6.75 -21.04 19.50
C ASP A 65 -6.62 -19.91 20.54
N PHE A 66 -7.05 -18.69 20.22
CA PHE A 66 -6.88 -17.48 21.04
C PHE A 66 -5.43 -17.29 21.54
N LEU A 67 -4.47 -17.63 20.67
CA LEU A 67 -3.05 -17.67 21.00
C LEU A 67 -2.36 -16.33 20.69
N GLU A 68 -1.61 -15.82 21.67
CA GLU A 68 -0.71 -14.69 21.49
C GLU A 68 0.51 -15.07 20.63
N GLY A 69 1.11 -14.09 19.97
CA GLY A 69 2.29 -14.34 19.16
C GLY A 69 2.73 -13.16 18.33
N SER A 70 3.87 -13.31 17.68
CA SER A 70 4.40 -12.36 16.72
C SER A 70 4.98 -13.10 15.52
N GLU A 71 4.80 -12.54 14.35
CA GLU A 71 5.35 -13.01 13.09
C GLU A 71 5.92 -11.81 12.35
N ASN A 72 7.12 -11.93 11.81
CA ASN A 72 7.74 -10.92 10.98
C ASN A 72 8.40 -11.57 9.76
N GLY A 73 8.60 -10.78 8.71
CA GLY A 73 9.21 -11.29 7.50
C GLY A 73 9.22 -10.31 6.35
N THR A 74 9.56 -10.84 5.18
CA THR A 74 9.63 -10.13 3.90
C THR A 74 8.77 -10.89 2.90
N PHE A 75 8.06 -10.17 2.04
CA PHE A 75 7.34 -10.79 0.94
C PHE A 75 8.34 -11.18 -0.17
N SER A 76 8.21 -12.39 -0.71
CA SER A 76 9.17 -12.95 -1.67
C SER A 76 8.61 -13.11 -3.08
N ASP A 77 7.36 -12.69 -3.30
CA ASP A 77 6.76 -12.74 -4.62
C ASP A 77 7.40 -11.70 -5.55
N PRO A 78 7.53 -11.99 -6.85
CA PRO A 78 8.09 -11.05 -7.81
C PRO A 78 7.37 -9.71 -7.78
N GLY A 79 8.13 -8.61 -7.63
CA GLY A 79 7.58 -7.25 -7.56
C GLY A 79 7.28 -6.75 -6.14
N LEU A 80 7.46 -7.58 -5.11
CA LEU A 80 7.32 -7.19 -3.69
C LEU A 80 8.68 -7.11 -2.98
N GLU A 81 9.77 -7.09 -3.74
CA GLU A 81 11.13 -6.94 -3.22
C GLU A 81 11.23 -5.63 -2.43
N GLY A 82 11.60 -5.70 -1.15
CA GLY A 82 11.63 -4.54 -0.26
C GLY A 82 10.43 -4.42 0.68
N ILE A 83 9.29 -5.01 0.34
CA ILE A 83 8.11 -4.95 1.22
C ILE A 83 8.24 -5.96 2.36
N ARG A 84 8.07 -5.47 3.58
CA ARG A 84 8.19 -6.23 4.83
C ARG A 84 6.93 -6.15 5.67
N TYR A 85 6.82 -7.07 6.61
CA TYR A 85 5.71 -7.07 7.56
C TYR A 85 6.13 -7.47 8.96
N THR A 86 5.34 -6.99 9.91
CA THR A 86 5.29 -7.44 11.30
C THR A 86 3.84 -7.58 11.70
N ALA A 87 3.51 -8.67 12.36
CA ALA A 87 2.17 -9.04 12.72
C ALA A 87 2.19 -9.53 14.17
N THR A 88 1.38 -8.92 15.02
CA THR A 88 1.36 -9.19 16.47
C THR A 88 -0.04 -9.51 16.93
N ARG A 89 -0.15 -10.45 17.85
CA ARG A 89 -1.36 -10.89 18.54
C ARG A 89 -1.11 -10.78 20.04
N SER A 90 -1.84 -9.91 20.72
CA SER A 90 -1.59 -9.58 22.12
C SER A 90 -2.89 -9.29 22.87
N THR A 91 -3.04 -9.86 24.06
CA THR A 91 -4.11 -9.53 25.01
C THR A 91 -3.68 -8.47 26.02
N SER A 92 -2.43 -7.98 25.93
CA SER A 92 -1.91 -7.00 26.87
C SER A 92 -2.68 -5.68 26.80
N THR A 93 -2.83 -5.04 27.96
CA THR A 93 -3.45 -3.71 28.06
C THR A 93 -2.65 -2.64 27.34
N ALA A 94 -1.31 -2.78 27.27
CA ALA A 94 -0.43 -1.90 26.52
C ALA A 94 -0.73 -1.90 25.02
N SER A 95 -1.16 -3.05 24.47
CA SER A 95 -1.61 -3.18 23.08
C SER A 95 -3.10 -2.81 22.89
N GLY A 96 -3.83 -2.48 23.97
CA GLY A 96 -5.26 -2.18 23.93
C GLY A 96 -6.19 -3.41 24.06
N GLY A 97 -5.64 -4.54 24.52
CA GLY A 97 -6.35 -5.78 24.83
C GLY A 97 -6.77 -5.90 26.28
N ILE A 98 -7.40 -7.03 26.60
CA ILE A 98 -7.77 -7.47 27.95
C ILE A 98 -7.38 -8.93 28.07
N THR A 99 -6.54 -9.27 29.05
CA THR A 99 -6.05 -10.62 29.29
C THR A 99 -7.19 -11.63 29.33
N ASP A 100 -7.07 -12.72 28.56
CA ASP A 100 -8.04 -13.81 28.40
C ASP A 100 -9.43 -13.42 27.86
N GLN A 101 -9.65 -12.16 27.48
CA GLN A 101 -10.97 -11.65 27.08
C GLN A 101 -10.97 -10.98 25.71
N LEU A 102 -9.96 -10.17 25.41
CA LEU A 102 -9.89 -9.36 24.21
C LEU A 102 -8.46 -9.32 23.68
N MET A 103 -8.27 -9.92 22.52
CA MET A 103 -7.01 -9.89 21.80
C MET A 103 -7.02 -8.76 20.77
N VAL A 104 -5.90 -8.04 20.69
CA VAL A 104 -5.61 -7.09 19.63
C VAL A 104 -4.65 -7.75 18.65
N LEU A 105 -5.01 -7.66 17.37
CA LEU A 105 -4.19 -8.10 16.27
C LEU A 105 -3.75 -6.86 15.51
N THR A 106 -2.45 -6.65 15.39
CA THR A 106 -1.88 -5.52 14.67
C THR A 106 -0.93 -6.03 13.60
N VAL A 107 -1.14 -5.59 12.37
CA VAL A 107 -0.26 -5.86 11.24
C VAL A 107 0.25 -4.54 10.71
N THR A 108 1.57 -4.43 10.57
CA THR A 108 2.22 -3.31 9.91
C THR A 108 3.02 -3.84 8.74
N VAL A 109 2.80 -3.25 7.57
CA VAL A 109 3.53 -3.51 6.32
C VAL A 109 4.23 -2.22 5.92
N TRP A 110 5.48 -2.32 5.48
CA TRP A 110 6.26 -1.16 5.04
C TRP A 110 7.19 -1.52 3.89
N ASP A 111 7.60 -0.51 3.15
CA ASP A 111 8.63 -0.60 2.11
C ASP A 111 10.00 -0.25 2.68
N ASP A 112 10.89 -1.23 2.76
CA ASP A 112 12.27 -1.10 3.28
C ASP A 112 13.19 -0.56 2.17
N GLU A 113 13.04 0.73 1.87
CA GLU A 113 13.79 1.40 0.80
C GLU A 113 15.31 1.37 1.02
N ASN A 114 15.74 1.31 2.28
CA ASN A 114 17.16 1.37 2.64
C ASN A 114 17.78 0.00 2.99
N GLY A 115 16.97 -1.06 3.05
CA GLY A 115 17.41 -2.44 3.27
C GLY A 115 17.78 -2.78 4.71
N ASN A 116 17.47 -1.92 5.70
CA ASN A 116 17.90 -2.11 7.08
C ASN A 116 16.96 -3.00 7.91
N SER A 117 15.83 -3.45 7.35
CA SER A 117 14.86 -4.32 8.01
C SER A 117 14.11 -3.70 9.20
N ALA A 118 14.28 -2.41 9.46
CA ALA A 118 13.56 -1.64 10.46
C ALA A 118 12.49 -0.78 9.78
N ILE A 119 11.60 -0.20 10.59
CA ILE A 119 10.65 0.80 10.13
C ILE A 119 11.27 2.17 10.43
N ASP A 120 11.54 2.96 9.39
CA ASP A 120 12.10 4.30 9.54
C ASP A 120 11.06 5.41 9.34
N SER A 121 11.35 6.60 9.90
CA SER A 121 10.42 7.74 9.93
C SER A 121 10.14 8.42 8.59
N GLY A 122 10.62 7.86 7.48
CA GLY A 122 10.37 8.34 6.12
C GLY A 122 9.83 7.27 5.18
N GLU A 123 9.70 6.03 5.63
CA GLU A 123 9.28 4.91 4.80
C GLU A 123 7.76 4.84 4.68
N ALA A 124 7.30 4.41 3.50
CA ALA A 124 5.90 4.17 3.28
C ALA A 124 5.45 2.98 4.13
N GLN A 125 4.44 3.18 4.97
CA GLN A 125 3.95 2.15 5.87
C GLN A 125 2.42 2.20 6.02
N VAL A 126 1.84 1.01 6.14
CA VAL A 126 0.42 0.80 6.43
C VAL A 126 0.33 -0.04 7.69
N SER A 127 -0.49 0.39 8.64
CA SER A 127 -0.79 -0.40 9.83
C SER A 127 -2.30 -0.57 9.97
N TYR A 128 -2.72 -1.82 10.17
CA TYR A 128 -4.10 -2.18 10.48
C TYR A 128 -4.14 -2.91 11.82
N ALA A 129 -5.18 -2.60 12.59
CA ALA A 129 -5.44 -3.31 13.83
C ALA A 129 -6.90 -3.75 13.89
N THR A 130 -7.13 -4.95 14.40
CA THR A 130 -8.46 -5.47 14.71
C THR A 130 -8.48 -6.09 16.10
N LYS A 131 -9.69 -6.36 16.59
CA LYS A 131 -9.92 -6.93 17.92
C LYS A 131 -10.75 -8.19 17.82
N LEU A 132 -10.37 -9.19 18.60
CA LEU A 132 -11.05 -10.47 18.71
C LEU A 132 -11.40 -10.74 20.17
N ALA A 133 -12.66 -11.01 20.46
CA ALA A 133 -13.11 -11.42 21.79
C ALA A 133 -12.96 -12.93 21.99
N SER A 134 -12.66 -13.36 23.21
CA SER A 134 -12.59 -14.78 23.57
C SER A 134 -13.97 -15.42 23.51
N MET A 135 -14.08 -16.57 22.83
CA MET A 135 -15.33 -17.35 22.78
C MET A 135 -15.63 -18.07 24.10
N ALA A 136 -14.63 -18.29 24.95
CA ALA A 136 -14.85 -18.92 26.27
C ALA A 136 -15.81 -18.10 27.14
N LEU A 137 -15.76 -16.77 27.03
CA LEU A 137 -16.68 -15.86 27.72
C LEU A 137 -18.15 -16.02 27.31
N TYR A 138 -18.42 -16.54 26.10
CA TYR A 138 -19.78 -16.74 25.60
C TYR A 138 -20.35 -18.11 25.98
N GLN A 139 -19.52 -19.08 26.36
CA GLN A 139 -19.97 -20.44 26.71
C GLN A 139 -20.52 -20.55 28.15
N ASP A 140 -20.16 -19.63 29.05
CA ASP A 140 -20.68 -19.60 30.44
C ASP A 140 -22.09 -18.98 30.58
N GLY A 141 -22.74 -18.61 29.46
CA GLY A 141 -24.05 -17.96 29.43
C GLY A 141 -25.25 -18.87 29.12
N THR A 142 -25.07 -20.18 29.00
CA THR A 142 -26.13 -21.19 28.75
C THR A 142 -26.08 -22.31 29.77
#